data_AF-A0AAU5K9V4-F1
#
_entry.id   AF-A0AAU5K9V4-F1
#
_cell.length_a   1.000
_cell.length_b   1.000
_cell.length_c   1.000
_cell.angle_alpha   90.00
_cell.angle_beta   90.00
_cell.angle_gamma   90.00
#
_symmetry.space_group_name_H-M   'P 1'
#
loop_
_entity.id
_entity.type
_entity.pdbx_description
1 polymer ?
#
loop_
_entity_poly.entity_id
_entity_poly.type
_entity_poly.pdbx_seq_one_letter_code
_entity_poly.pdbx_strand_id
1 'polypeptide(L)'
;MSNPDGLLVDIAAMVESEHSNQMSLTVVVPGAVITGRLAPVSLWWERVAEVLQASDHLKPFAALFAPPGESPPARPTHLHLHRAQILQGDFGLPHTGGMYRIAIEDVSSWTVGDLSYSDT
;
A
#
# COMPACT_ATOMS: atom_id res chain seq x y z
N MET A 1 -15.91 -15.39 7.87
CA MET A 1 -14.73 -14.74 8.48
C MET A 1 -13.67 -14.72 7.41
N SER A 2 -13.15 -13.54 7.06
CA SER A 2 -11.95 -13.51 6.25
C SER A 2 -10.78 -14.01 7.10
N ASN A 3 -10.04 -14.99 6.59
CA ASN A 3 -8.79 -15.42 7.20
C ASN A 3 -7.67 -14.82 6.34
N PRO A 4 -6.87 -13.88 6.86
CA PRO A 4 -5.81 -13.28 6.08
C PRO A 4 -4.84 -14.37 5.60
N ASP A 5 -4.47 -14.30 4.32
CA ASP A 5 -3.48 -15.20 3.73
C ASP A 5 -2.17 -15.11 4.52
N GLY A 6 -1.76 -16.22 5.14
CA GLY A 6 -0.58 -16.27 5.98
C GLY A 6 0.70 -15.91 5.24
N LEU A 7 0.82 -16.31 3.97
CA LEU A 7 2.00 -16.00 3.15
C LEU A 7 2.04 -14.51 2.82
N LEU A 8 0.89 -13.89 2.54
CA LEU A 8 0.82 -12.46 2.30
C LEU A 8 1.19 -11.63 3.54
N VAL A 9 0.81 -12.11 4.73
CA VAL A 9 1.24 -11.50 6.00
C VAL A 9 2.75 -11.63 6.18
N ASP A 10 3.33 -12.80 5.89
CA ASP A 10 4.77 -13.04 6.04
C ASP A 10 5.59 -12.19 5.04
N ILE A 11 5.09 -12.02 3.81
CA ILE A 11 5.67 -11.08 2.82
C ILE A 11 5.65 -9.65 3.35
N ALA A 12 4.51 -9.20 3.90
CA ALA A 12 4.42 -7.87 4.50
C ALA A 12 5.41 -7.71 5.66
N ALA A 13 5.55 -8.72 6.52
CA ALA A 13 6.48 -8.69 7.64
C ALA A 13 7.94 -8.64 7.18
N MET A 14 8.27 -9.36 6.11
CA MET A 14 9.60 -9.32 5.50
C MET A 14 9.91 -7.93 4.97
N VAL A 15 8.98 -7.28 4.25
CA VAL A 15 9.15 -5.90 3.76
C VAL A 15 9.39 -4.91 4.90
N GLU A 16 8.64 -5.00 6.00
CA GLU A 16 8.86 -4.15 7.18
C GLU A 16 10.26 -4.35 7.78
N SER A 17 10.79 -5.59 7.78
CA SER A 17 12.11 -5.90 8.35
C SER A 17 13.29 -5.53 7.43
N GLU A 18 13.19 -5.82 6.13
CA GLU A 18 14.30 -5.69 5.18
C GLU A 18 14.40 -4.28 4.57
N HIS A 19 13.43 -3.39 4.83
CA HIS A 19 13.31 -2.07 4.21
C HIS A 19 13.35 -2.11 2.67
N SER A 20 12.92 -3.22 2.08
CA SER A 20 12.86 -3.39 0.61
C SER A 20 11.56 -2.82 0.06
N ASN A 21 11.65 -1.97 -0.97
CA ASN A 21 10.51 -1.32 -1.63
C ASN A 21 10.42 -1.70 -3.12
N GLN A 22 11.09 -2.78 -3.53
CA GLN A 22 11.21 -3.18 -4.92
C GLN A 22 10.12 -4.16 -5.36
N MET A 23 9.41 -4.77 -4.42
CA MET A 23 8.42 -5.80 -4.73
C MET A 23 7.13 -5.16 -5.28
N SER A 24 6.94 -5.29 -6.59
CA SER A 24 5.66 -5.04 -7.21
C SER A 24 4.67 -6.13 -6.81
N LEU A 25 3.47 -5.72 -6.39
CA LEU A 25 2.40 -6.59 -5.94
C LEU A 25 1.10 -6.10 -6.57
N THR A 26 0.37 -7.04 -7.16
CA THR A 26 -1.02 -6.80 -7.55
C THR A 26 -1.95 -7.54 -6.60
N VAL A 27 -2.94 -6.84 -6.05
CA VAL A 27 -3.97 -7.41 -5.18
C VAL A 27 -5.36 -7.21 -5.76
N VAL A 28 -6.24 -8.15 -5.45
CA VAL A 28 -7.67 -8.08 -5.72
C VAL A 28 -8.37 -7.88 -4.38
N VAL A 29 -9.16 -6.82 -4.29
CA VAL A 29 -10.00 -6.47 -3.14
C VAL A 29 -11.44 -6.24 -3.63
N PRO A 30 -12.44 -6.19 -2.73
CA PRO A 30 -13.81 -5.88 -3.15
C PRO A 30 -13.89 -4.60 -3.99
N GLY A 31 -14.24 -4.76 -5.27
CA GLY A 31 -14.45 -3.66 -6.20
C GLY A 31 -13.20 -3.08 -6.88
N ALA A 32 -11.99 -3.63 -6.66
CA ALA A 32 -10.79 -3.14 -7.34
C ALA A 32 -9.67 -4.18 -7.52
N VAL A 33 -8.93 -4.03 -8.62
CA VAL A 33 -7.61 -4.65 -8.83
C VAL A 33 -6.56 -3.55 -8.75
N ILE A 34 -5.65 -3.65 -7.79
CA ILE A 34 -4.66 -2.61 -7.49
C ILE A 34 -3.26 -3.19 -7.67
N THR A 35 -2.46 -2.59 -8.54
CA THR A 35 -1.02 -2.88 -8.67
C THR A 35 -0.21 -1.76 -8.06
N GLY A 36 0.92 -2.07 -7.42
CA GLY A 36 1.84 -1.07 -6.89
C GLY A 36 3.06 -1.70 -6.25
N ARG A 37 3.92 -0.85 -5.68
CA ARG A 37 5.10 -1.33 -4.95
C ARG A 37 4.82 -1.40 -3.47
N LEU A 38 5.06 -2.56 -2.87
CA LEU A 38 4.93 -2.74 -1.43
C LEU A 38 6.07 -2.02 -0.72
N ALA A 39 5.76 -1.25 0.32
CA ALA A 39 6.73 -0.50 1.11
C ALA A 39 6.52 -0.71 2.61
N PRO A 40 7.56 -0.52 3.42
CA PRO A 40 7.43 -0.41 4.87
C PRO A 40 6.47 0.73 5.26
N VAL A 41 5.74 0.57 6.36
CA VAL A 41 4.79 1.58 6.85
C VAL A 41 5.46 2.92 7.14
N SER A 42 6.70 2.91 7.63
CA SER A 42 7.48 4.11 7.94
C SER A 42 7.76 4.94 6.68
N LEU A 43 8.24 4.29 5.62
CA LEU A 43 8.47 4.92 4.31
C LEU A 43 7.14 5.37 3.70
N TRP A 44 6.07 4.58 3.83
CA TRP A 44 4.76 4.95 3.31
C TRP A 44 4.22 6.21 4.02
N TRP A 45 4.35 6.33 5.35
CA TRP A 45 4.00 7.55 6.10
C TRP A 45 4.83 8.76 5.67
N GLU A 46 6.15 8.61 5.52
CA GLU A 46 7.03 9.69 5.06
C GLU A 46 6.56 10.25 3.71
N ARG A 47 6.25 9.38 2.74
CA ARG A 47 5.75 9.79 1.42
C ARG A 47 4.37 10.45 1.48
N VAL A 48 3.47 9.97 2.34
CA VAL A 48 2.17 10.65 2.55
C VAL A 48 2.40 12.03 3.17
N ALA A 49 3.30 12.15 4.14
CA ALA A 49 3.63 13.42 4.76
C ALA A 49 4.19 14.42 3.74
N GLU A 50 5.10 14.00 2.85
CA GLU A 50 5.65 14.85 1.77
C GLU A 50 4.55 15.41 0.86
N VAL A 51 3.59 14.58 0.44
CA VAL A 51 2.47 15.01 -0.40
C VAL A 51 1.58 16.02 0.33
N LEU A 52 1.30 15.77 1.62
CA LEU A 52 0.49 16.69 2.44
C LEU A 52 1.21 18.02 2.68
N GLN A 53 2.53 18.00 2.95
CA GLN A 53 3.33 19.20 3.17
C GLN A 53 3.37 20.14 1.95
N ALA A 54 3.29 19.58 0.75
CA ALA A 54 3.27 20.33 -0.51
C ALA A 54 1.92 21.01 -0.81
N SER A 55 0.88 20.73 -0.02
CA SER A 55 -0.47 21.29 -0.21
C SER A 55 -0.71 22.51 0.68
N ASP A 56 -1.17 23.61 0.09
CA ASP A 56 -1.53 24.83 0.83
C ASP A 56 -2.63 24.61 1.88
N HIS A 57 -3.53 23.66 1.63
CA HIS A 57 -4.68 23.38 2.50
C HIS A 57 -4.48 22.17 3.41
N LEU A 58 -3.66 21.19 2.99
CA LEU A 58 -3.53 19.92 3.70
C LEU A 58 -2.27 19.82 4.56
N LYS A 59 -1.36 20.81 4.47
CA LYS A 59 -0.11 20.86 5.26
C LYS A 59 -0.29 20.55 6.76
N PRO A 60 -1.32 21.04 7.48
CA PRO A 60 -1.48 20.74 8.90
C PRO A 60 -1.61 19.25 9.23
N PHE A 61 -2.12 18.43 8.30
CA PHE A 61 -2.32 16.99 8.51
C PHE A 61 -1.03 16.18 8.40
N ALA A 62 0.02 16.71 7.79
CA ALA A 62 1.28 16.00 7.60
C ALA A 62 1.94 15.59 8.92
N ALA A 63 1.72 16.34 10.00
CA ALA A 63 2.24 16.01 11.33
C ALA A 63 1.70 14.68 11.89
N LEU A 64 0.54 14.22 11.42
CA LEU A 64 -0.05 12.92 11.82
C LEU A 64 0.72 11.73 11.26
N PHE A 65 1.55 11.95 10.25
CA PHE A 65 2.38 10.93 9.57
C PHE A 65 3.85 11.01 9.98
N ALA A 66 4.16 11.71 11.09
CA ALA A 66 5.48 11.63 11.69
C ALA A 66 5.78 10.15 12.07
N PRO A 67 7.03 9.67 11.87
CA PRO A 67 7.36 8.29 12.18
C PRO A 67 6.97 7.94 13.62
N PRO A 68 6.31 6.79 13.86
CA PRO A 68 6.04 6.36 15.21
C PRO A 68 7.39 5.98 15.84
N GLY A 69 7.57 6.22 17.15
CA GLY A 69 8.79 5.80 17.85
C GLY A 69 9.03 4.29 17.76
N GLU A 70 10.25 3.83 18.05
CA GLU A 70 10.69 2.42 18.00
C GLU A 70 9.82 1.53 18.91
N SER A 71 8.70 1.05 18.37
CA SER A 71 7.94 -0.06 18.92
C SER A 71 8.28 -1.31 18.13
N PRO A 72 8.33 -2.50 18.76
CA PRO A 72 8.53 -3.75 18.04
C PRO A 72 7.50 -3.89 16.91
N PRO A 73 7.88 -4.40 15.72
CA PRO A 73 6.95 -4.53 14.62
C PRO A 73 5.83 -5.50 15.01
N ALA A 74 4.62 -4.97 15.16
CA ALA A 74 3.42 -5.78 15.30
C ALA A 74 3.19 -6.57 14.00
N ARG A 75 2.52 -7.72 14.10
CA ARG A 75 2.13 -8.51 12.92
C ARG A 75 1.38 -7.60 11.93
N PRO A 76 1.79 -7.49 10.66
CA PRO A 76 1.15 -6.60 9.72
C PRO A 76 -0.32 -6.93 9.53
N THR A 77 -1.16 -5.90 9.53
CA THR A 77 -2.60 -5.99 9.26
C THR A 77 -2.97 -5.34 7.93
N HIS A 78 -2.07 -4.52 7.38
CA HIS A 78 -2.28 -3.76 6.17
C HIS A 78 -1.08 -3.87 5.23
N LEU A 79 -1.34 -3.83 3.94
CA LEU A 79 -0.37 -3.59 2.89
C LEU A 79 -0.31 -2.09 2.58
N HIS A 80 0.90 -1.61 2.34
CA HIS A 80 1.17 -0.22 2.02
C HIS A 80 1.77 -0.15 0.62
N LEU A 81 0.93 0.16 -0.37
CA LEU A 81 1.38 0.32 -1.75
C LEU A 81 1.68 1.78 -2.05
N HIS A 82 2.81 2.03 -2.72
CA HIS A 82 3.15 3.32 -3.29
C HIS A 82 3.25 3.23 -4.81
N ARG A 83 3.05 4.38 -5.48
CA ARG A 83 2.92 4.45 -6.95
C ARG A 83 1.83 3.51 -7.47
N ALA A 84 0.80 3.25 -6.67
CA ALA A 84 -0.19 2.25 -7.01
C ALA A 84 -1.19 2.77 -8.05
N GLN A 85 -1.66 1.87 -8.90
CA GLN A 85 -2.61 2.12 -9.95
C GLN A 85 -3.75 1.10 -9.84
N ILE A 86 -4.96 1.54 -10.15
CA ILE A 86 -6.10 0.64 -10.30
C ILE A 86 -6.15 0.18 -11.74
N LEU A 87 -6.16 -1.13 -11.94
CA LEU A 87 -6.23 -1.74 -13.26
C LEU A 87 -7.69 -2.04 -13.67
N GLN A 88 -8.57 -2.26 -12.70
CA GLN A 88 -9.99 -2.54 -12.92
C GLN A 88 -10.81 -2.17 -11.67
N GLY A 89 -12.00 -1.59 -11.86
CA GLY A 89 -12.94 -1.24 -10.78
C GLY A 89 -13.74 0.04 -11.09
N ASP A 90 -14.91 0.18 -10.45
CA ASP A 90 -15.86 1.29 -10.72
C ASP A 90 -15.69 2.51 -9.79
N PHE A 91 -14.74 2.46 -8.84
CA PHE A 91 -14.51 3.57 -7.93
C PHE A 91 -13.60 4.61 -8.57
N GLY A 92 -14.11 5.84 -8.75
CA GLY A 92 -13.35 7.02 -9.12
C GLY A 92 -12.29 7.34 -8.07
N LEU A 93 -11.16 6.67 -8.18
CA LEU A 93 -10.00 6.80 -7.30
C LEU A 93 -8.85 7.39 -8.12
N PRO A 94 -7.85 8.00 -7.48
CA PRO A 94 -6.83 8.75 -8.19
C PRO A 94 -6.12 7.89 -9.24
N HIS A 95 -6.27 8.24 -10.52
CA HIS A 95 -5.64 7.55 -11.65
C HIS A 95 -4.10 7.66 -11.66
N THR A 96 -3.53 8.49 -10.77
CA THR A 96 -2.10 8.80 -10.72
C THR A 96 -1.49 8.25 -9.43
N GLY A 97 -0.92 7.04 -9.51
CA GLY A 97 0.11 6.56 -8.59
C GLY A 97 -0.15 6.78 -7.10
N GLY A 98 -1.33 6.38 -6.61
CA GLY A 98 -1.79 6.66 -5.25
C GLY A 98 -0.99 5.92 -4.17
N MET A 99 -1.05 6.48 -2.96
CA MET A 99 -0.62 5.82 -1.73
C MET A 99 -1.81 5.02 -1.20
N TYR A 100 -1.77 3.69 -1.31
CA TYR A 100 -2.86 2.81 -0.86
C TYR A 100 -2.49 2.10 0.42
N ARG A 101 -3.43 2.09 1.37
CA ARG A 101 -3.38 1.28 2.57
C ARG A 101 -4.51 0.27 2.51
N ILE A 102 -4.19 -1.01 2.39
CA ILE A 102 -5.13 -2.08 2.08
C ILE A 102 -5.16 -3.06 3.25
N ALA A 103 -6.33 -3.36 3.80
CA ALA A 103 -6.45 -4.39 4.83
C ALA A 103 -6.13 -5.76 4.23
N ILE A 104 -5.24 -6.53 4.87
CA ILE A 104 -4.85 -7.86 4.37
C ILE A 104 -6.04 -8.81 4.38
N GLU A 105 -6.96 -8.66 5.34
CA GLU A 105 -8.19 -9.46 5.40
C GLU A 105 -9.15 -9.22 4.23
N ASP A 106 -9.05 -8.10 3.52
CA ASP A 106 -9.91 -7.84 2.37
C ASP A 106 -9.30 -8.33 1.05
N VAL A 107 -8.07 -8.86 1.07
CA VAL A 107 -7.41 -9.37 -0.14
C VAL A 107 -7.96 -10.74 -0.48
N SER A 108 -8.70 -10.83 -1.58
CA SER A 108 -9.28 -12.09 -2.08
C SER A 108 -8.31 -12.89 -2.95
N SER A 109 -7.34 -12.22 -3.59
CA SER A 109 -6.28 -12.84 -4.41
C SER A 109 -5.13 -11.85 -4.59
N TRP A 110 -3.92 -12.36 -4.85
CA TRP A 110 -2.75 -11.53 -5.12
C TRP A 110 -1.74 -12.23 -6.05
N THR A 111 -0.89 -11.45 -6.68
CA THR A 111 0.26 -11.94 -7.47
C THR A 111 1.45 -11.00 -7.32
N VAL A 112 2.65 -11.57 -7.39
CA VAL A 112 3.90 -10.80 -7.49
C VAL A 112 4.06 -10.27 -8.92
N GLY A 113 4.58 -9.05 -9.05
CA GLY A 113 4.82 -8.38 -10.32
C GLY A 113 3.84 -7.24 -10.62
N ASP A 114 4.24 -6.40 -11.57
CA ASP A 114 3.37 -5.37 -12.13
C ASP A 114 2.51 -6.01 -13.22
N LEU A 115 1.20 -5.89 -13.10
CA LEU A 115 0.28 -6.16 -14.21
C LEU A 115 0.06 -4.86 -14.98
N SER A 116 0.30 -4.88 -16.28
CA SER A 116 -0.11 -3.82 -17.20
C SER A 116 -1.10 -4.39 -18.20
N TYR A 117 -2.22 -3.70 -18.38
CA TYR A 117 -3.07 -3.95 -19.54
C TYR A 117 -2.44 -3.23 -20.73
N SER A 118 -1.98 -3.99 -21.71
CA SER A 118 -1.70 -3.46 -23.04
C SER A 118 -3.01 -3.48 -23.84
N ASP A 119 -3.58 -2.31 -24.12
CA ASP A 119 -4.61 -2.19 -25.14
C ASP A 119 -4.01 -2.68 -26.47
N THR A 120 -4.51 -3.81 -26.97
CA THR A 120 -4.35 -4.21 -28.38
C THR A 120 -5.52 -3.66 -29.18
#